data_AF-A0AA47MVL3-F1
#
_entry.id   AF-A0AA47MVL3-F1
#
_cell.length_a   1.000
_cell.length_b   1.000
_cell.length_c   1.000
_cell.angle_alpha   90.00
_cell.angle_beta   90.00
_cell.angle_gamma   90.00
#
_symmetry.space_group_name_H-M   'P 1'
#
loop_
_entity.id
_entity.type
_entity.pdbx_description
1 polymer ?
#
loop_
_entity_poly.entity_id
_entity_poly.type
_entity_poly.pdbx_seq_one_letter_code
_entity_poly.pdbx_strand_id
1 'polypeptide(L)'
;MKKRYRELYDLNRDLVTEYKIRSNNHNALLARLKSVNQAIQRAGRLRVGKPKNQVISACRDAIKSNNVNTLFKIMKAGAAASFLLTSWTEGQGDFNATNDT
;
A
#
# COMPACT_ATOMS: atom_id res chain seq x y z
N MET A 1 31.31 40.73 -18.52
CA MET A 1 31.55 39.71 -17.48
C MET A 1 30.65 39.84 -16.25
N LYS A 2 30.46 41.02 -15.64
CA LYS A 2 29.67 41.17 -14.38
C LYS A 2 28.18 40.78 -14.46
N LYS A 3 27.53 40.87 -15.63
CA LYS A 3 26.11 40.52 -15.81
C LYS A 3 25.84 39.02 -15.65
N ARG A 4 26.62 38.17 -16.33
CA ARG A 4 26.50 36.70 -16.21
C ARG A 4 26.77 36.19 -14.79
N TYR A 5 27.68 36.83 -14.05
CA TYR A 5 27.92 36.47 -12.64
C TYR A 5 26.74 36.82 -11.73
N ARG A 6 26.01 37.92 -12.01
CA ARG A 6 24.78 38.23 -11.27
C ARG A 6 23.66 37.23 -11.59
N GLU A 7 23.47 36.91 -12.86
CA GLU A 7 22.50 35.88 -13.28
C GLU A 7 22.79 34.52 -12.64
N LEU A 8 24.07 34.13 -12.57
CA LEU A 8 24.48 32.89 -11.90
C LEU A 8 24.24 32.93 -10.38
N TYR A 9 24.46 34.09 -9.75
CA TYR A 9 24.20 34.27 -8.32
C TYR A 9 22.70 34.15 -8.01
N ASP A 10 21.86 34.80 -8.81
CA ASP A 10 20.40 34.74 -8.66
C ASP A 10 19.89 33.30 -8.89
N LEU A 11 20.38 32.64 -9.94
CA LEU A 11 20.04 31.24 -10.20
C LEU A 11 20.47 30.29 -9.08
N ASN A 12 21.66 30.48 -8.51
CA ASN A 12 22.12 29.67 -7.37
C ASN A 12 21.24 29.91 -6.14
N ARG A 13 20.80 31.14 -5.90
CA ARG A 13 19.90 31.45 -4.78
C ARG A 13 18.56 30.74 -4.94
N ASP A 14 18.00 30.77 -6.14
CA ASP A 14 16.74 30.10 -6.46
C ASP A 14 16.89 28.57 -6.36
N LEU A 15 18.00 28.02 -6.87
CA LEU A 15 18.30 26.59 -6.81
C LEU A 15 18.41 26.09 -5.36
N VAL A 16 19.09 26.83 -4.49
CA VAL A 16 19.17 26.49 -3.05
C VAL A 16 17.80 26.54 -2.39
N THR A 17 16.97 27.50 -2.78
CA THR A 17 15.60 27.65 -2.24
C THR A 17 14.72 26.48 -2.66
N GLU A 18 14.68 26.17 -3.96
CA GLU A 18 13.93 25.04 -4.50
C GLU A 18 14.43 23.70 -3.97
N TYR A 19 15.75 23.56 -3.78
CA TYR A 19 16.32 22.36 -3.19
C TYR A 19 15.84 22.16 -1.75
N LYS A 20 15.78 23.22 -0.93
CA LYS A 20 15.24 23.13 0.44
C LYS A 20 13.77 22.71 0.42
N ILE A 21 12.95 23.28 -0.46
CA ILE A 21 11.54 22.90 -0.63
C ILE A 21 11.43 21.43 -1.01
N ARG A 22 12.21 20.99 -2.02
CA ARG A 22 12.22 19.60 -2.49
C ARG A 22 12.66 18.63 -1.39
N SER A 23 13.71 18.95 -0.65
CA SER A 23 14.21 18.13 0.46
C SER A 23 13.17 17.99 1.56
N ASN A 24 12.52 19.09 1.95
CA ASN A 24 11.44 19.07 2.94
C ASN A 24 10.26 18.22 2.48
N ASN A 25 9.81 18.38 1.24
CA ASN A 25 8.74 17.58 0.66
C ASN A 25 9.11 16.09 0.60
N HIS A 26 10.35 15.78 0.22
CA HIS A 26 10.85 14.42 0.16
C HIS A 26 10.85 13.76 1.55
N ASN A 27 11.34 14.45 2.58
CA ASN A 27 11.32 13.96 3.96
C ASN A 27 9.89 13.72 4.45
N ALA A 28 8.97 14.65 4.17
CA ALA A 28 7.56 14.49 4.52
C ALA A 28 6.91 13.29 3.80
N LEU A 29 7.25 13.07 2.52
CA LEU A 29 6.77 11.93 1.75
C LEU A 29 7.27 10.60 2.34
N LEU A 30 8.57 10.50 2.64
CA LEU A 30 9.14 9.29 3.25
C LEU A 30 8.51 8.99 4.61
N ALA A 31 8.30 10.02 5.44
CA ALA A 31 7.63 9.86 6.73
C ALA A 31 6.20 9.31 6.56
N ARG A 32 5.42 9.86 5.60
CA ARG A 32 4.06 9.38 5.30
C ARG A 32 4.07 7.94 4.78
N LEU A 33 4.98 7.60 3.87
CA LEU A 33 5.09 6.24 3.33
C LEU A 33 5.45 5.22 4.42
N LYS A 34 6.34 5.59 5.35
CA LYS A 34 6.66 4.79 6.52
C LYS A 34 5.43 4.59 7.41
N SER A 35 4.65 5.62 7.66
CA SER A 35 3.39 5.52 8.43
C SER A 35 2.38 4.58 7.77
N VAL A 36 2.22 4.65 6.44
CA VAL A 36 1.36 3.72 5.70
C VAL A 36 1.83 2.27 5.85
N ASN A 37 3.13 2.01 5.65
CA ASN A 37 3.69 0.68 5.83
C ASN A 37 3.52 0.15 7.26
N GLN A 38 3.69 1.00 8.26
CA GLN A 38 3.44 0.64 9.65
C GLN A 38 1.96 0.33 9.90
N ALA A 39 1.03 1.11 9.33
CA ALA A 39 -0.41 0.85 9.47
C ALA A 39 -0.80 -0.51 8.88
N ILE A 40 -0.27 -0.87 7.70
CA ILE A 40 -0.47 -2.20 7.09
C ILE A 40 0.07 -3.30 8.00
N GLN A 41 1.29 -3.14 8.52
CA GLN A 41 1.88 -4.13 9.42
C GLN A 41 1.09 -4.27 10.72
N ARG A 42 0.61 -3.17 11.32
CA ARG A 42 -0.22 -3.18 12.53
C ARG A 42 -1.54 -3.92 12.27
N ALA A 43 -2.20 -3.69 11.13
CA ALA A 43 -3.40 -4.41 10.74
C ALA A 43 -3.14 -5.93 10.55
N GLY A 44 -1.97 -6.30 10.02
CA GLY A 44 -1.55 -7.70 9.93
C GLY A 44 -1.25 -8.34 11.28
N ARG A 45 -0.58 -7.62 12.20
CA ARG A 45 -0.20 -8.12 13.54
C ARG A 45 -1.39 -8.38 14.46
N LEU A 46 -2.56 -7.79 14.18
CA LEU A 46 -3.80 -8.11 14.88
C LEU A 46 -4.29 -9.54 14.59
N ARG A 47 -3.70 -10.23 13.61
CA ARG A 47 -4.09 -11.57 13.14
C ARG A 47 -2.89 -12.52 13.22
N VAL A 48 -3.16 -13.81 13.38
CA VAL A 48 -2.14 -14.86 13.52
C VAL A 48 -2.25 -15.84 12.35
N GLY A 49 -1.11 -16.30 11.82
CA GLY A 49 -1.08 -17.32 10.76
C GLY A 49 -1.48 -16.80 9.36
N LYS A 50 -2.20 -17.64 8.59
CA LYS A 50 -2.57 -17.39 7.18
C LYS A 50 -3.34 -16.06 6.96
N PRO A 51 -4.31 -15.65 7.81
CA PRO A 51 -5.04 -14.39 7.65
C PRO A 51 -4.18 -13.12 7.73
N LYS A 52 -3.06 -13.16 8.45
CA LYS A 52 -2.12 -12.03 8.51
C LYS A 52 -1.54 -11.71 7.13
N ASN A 53 -1.06 -12.74 6.42
CA ASN A 53 -0.45 -12.58 5.12
C ASN A 53 -1.48 -12.15 4.06
N GLN A 54 -2.69 -12.67 4.16
CA GLN A 54 -3.81 -12.29 3.28
C GLN A 54 -4.18 -10.81 3.41
N VAL A 55 -4.33 -10.30 4.65
CA VAL A 55 -4.62 -8.88 4.89
C VAL A 55 -3.50 -7.99 4.37
N ILE A 56 -2.23 -8.36 4.57
CA ILE A 56 -1.10 -7.58 4.07
C ILE A 56 -1.10 -7.51 2.54
N SER A 57 -1.37 -8.61 1.85
CA SER A 57 -1.47 -8.62 0.38
C SER A 57 -2.64 -7.77 -0.10
N ALA A 58 -3.84 -7.99 0.45
CA ALA A 58 -5.04 -7.26 0.07
C ALA A 58 -4.93 -5.74 0.33
N CYS A 59 -4.28 -5.33 1.42
CA CYS A 59 -3.97 -3.92 1.68
C CYS A 59 -3.05 -3.32 0.61
N ARG A 60 -2.02 -4.07 0.16
CA ARG A 60 -1.12 -3.60 -0.90
C ARG A 60 -1.84 -3.46 -2.24
N ASP A 61 -2.73 -4.39 -2.57
CA ASP A 61 -3.49 -4.35 -3.82
C ASP A 61 -4.54 -3.23 -3.83
N ALA A 62 -5.16 -2.95 -2.67
CA ALA A 62 -6.03 -1.79 -2.49
C ALA A 62 -5.28 -0.45 -2.66
N ILE A 63 -4.02 -0.37 -2.22
CA ILE A 63 -3.18 0.83 -2.41
C ILE A 63 -2.79 0.99 -3.89
N LYS A 64 -2.41 -0.08 -4.58
CA LYS A 64 -2.10 -0.04 -6.02
C LYS A 64 -3.28 0.41 -6.87
N SER A 65 -4.49 -0.02 -6.50
CA SER A 65 -5.75 0.38 -7.16
C SER A 65 -6.31 1.72 -6.66
N ASN A 66 -5.57 2.44 -5.80
CA ASN A 66 -5.98 3.71 -5.20
C ASN A 66 -7.36 3.68 -4.50
N ASN A 67 -7.77 2.51 -4.00
CA ASN A 67 -9.08 2.34 -3.37
C ASN A 67 -8.98 2.37 -1.84
N VAL A 68 -9.00 3.58 -1.30
CA VAL A 68 -8.86 3.85 0.14
C VAL A 68 -10.03 3.28 0.95
N ASN A 69 -11.24 3.28 0.40
CA ASN A 69 -12.43 2.75 1.07
C ASN A 69 -12.30 1.24 1.29
N THR A 70 -11.82 0.52 0.29
CA THR A 70 -11.56 -0.92 0.37
C THR A 70 -10.40 -1.23 1.33
N LEU A 71 -9.35 -0.40 1.34
CA LEU A 71 -8.25 -0.52 2.32
C LEU A 71 -8.77 -0.47 3.77
N PHE A 72 -9.59 0.52 4.12
CA PHE A 72 -10.15 0.63 5.46
C PHE A 72 -11.08 -0.54 5.82
N LYS A 73 -11.88 -1.02 4.85
CA LYS A 73 -12.71 -2.21 5.04
C LYS A 73 -11.86 -3.46 5.33
N ILE A 74 -10.80 -3.69 4.56
CA ILE A 74 -9.87 -4.81 4.76
C ILE A 74 -9.19 -4.70 6.13
N MET A 75 -8.71 -3.51 6.52
CA MET A 75 -8.06 -3.32 7.82
C MET A 75 -9.00 -3.62 9.00
N LYS A 76 -10.26 -3.14 8.92
CA LYS A 76 -11.27 -3.32 9.97
C LYS A 76 -11.82 -4.76 10.01
N ALA A 77 -12.32 -5.27 8.89
CA ALA A 77 -13.04 -6.55 8.82
C ALA A 77 -12.13 -7.76 8.55
N GLY A 78 -10.92 -7.56 8.01
CA GLY A 78 -9.97 -8.64 7.72
C GLY A 78 -10.25 -9.46 6.47
N ALA A 79 -11.35 -9.20 5.77
CA ALA A 79 -11.71 -9.85 4.52
C ALA A 79 -11.96 -8.80 3.43
N ALA A 80 -11.29 -8.95 2.29
CA ALA A 80 -11.89 -8.49 1.05
C ALA A 80 -13.06 -9.43 0.76
N ALA A 81 -14.25 -8.90 0.46
CA ALA A 81 -15.47 -9.69 0.20
C ALA A 81 -15.26 -10.83 -0.82
N SER A 82 -14.24 -10.73 -1.68
CA SER A 82 -13.82 -11.79 -2.61
C SER A 82 -13.36 -13.10 -1.96
N PHE A 83 -12.84 -13.08 -0.73
CA PHE A 83 -12.28 -14.31 -0.10
C PHE A 83 -13.37 -15.23 0.45
N LEU A 84 -14.53 -14.69 0.84
CA LEU A 84 -15.67 -15.50 1.26
C LEU A 84 -16.30 -16.27 0.10
N LEU A 85 -16.04 -15.92 -1.15
CA LEU A 85 -16.51 -16.73 -2.28
C LEU A 85 -15.56 -17.88 -2.61
N THR A 86 -14.24 -17.71 -2.38
CA THR A 86 -13.25 -18.76 -2.70
C THR A 86 -13.25 -19.89 -1.67
N SER A 87 -13.60 -19.63 -0.41
CA SER A 87 -13.72 -20.68 0.62
C SER A 87 -15.00 -21.53 0.48
N TRP A 88 -16.03 -21.02 -0.18
CA TRP A 88 -17.25 -21.79 -0.47
C TRP A 88 -17.09 -22.68 -1.71
N THR A 89 -16.12 -22.41 -2.59
CA THR A 89 -15.87 -23.22 -3.80
C THR A 89 -14.92 -24.40 -3.57
N GLU A 90 -14.11 -24.39 -2.52
CA GLU A 90 -13.21 -25.52 -2.17
C GLU A 90 -13.91 -26.67 -1.42
N GLY A 91 -15.17 -26.49 -0.99
CA GLY A 91 -15.93 -27.47 -0.19
C GLY A 91 -16.89 -28.38 -0.97
N GLN A 92 -16.84 -28.39 -2.31
CA GLN A 92 -17.83 -29.08 -3.18
C GLN A 92 -17.19 -29.95 -4.27
N GLY A 93 -16.05 -30.59 -3.97
CA GLY A 93 -15.46 -31.64 -4.80
C GLY A 93 -15.31 -32.94 -4.01
N ASP A 94 -15.75 -34.04 -4.60
CA ASP A 94 -15.59 -35.45 -4.19
C ASP A 94 -16.72 -36.11 -3.37
N PHE A 95 -17.88 -36.32 -4.01
CA PHE A 95 -18.61 -37.59 -3.84
C PHE A 95 -18.58 -38.34 -5.17
N ASN A 96 -17.53 -39.15 -5.34
CA ASN A 96 -17.34 -40.05 -6.46
C ASN A 96 -18.42 -41.15 -6.42
N ALA A 97 -19.44 -41.06 -7.27
CA ALA A 97 -20.38 -42.15 -7.52
C ALA A 97 -19.94 -42.91 -8.78
N THR A 98 -18.81 -43.63 -8.69
CA THR A 98 -18.61 -44.83 -9.49
C THR A 98 -19.20 -45.99 -8.69
N ASN A 99 -20.47 -46.31 -8.95
CA ASN A 99 -21.03 -47.59 -8.55
C ASN A 99 -21.34 -48.41 -9.80
N ASP A 100 -20.68 -49.56 -9.83
CA ASP A 100 -20.95 -50.75 -10.61
C ASP A 100 -22.46 -51.04 -10.75
N THR A 101 -22.95 -51.15 -11.98
CA THR A 101 -23.66 -52.31 -12.57
C THR A 101 -24.05 -52.03 -14.02
#